data_AF-A0A9E6AUI2-F1
#
_entry.id   AF-A0A9E6AUI2-F1
#
_cell.length_a   1.000
_cell.length_b   1.000
_cell.length_c   1.000
_cell.angle_alpha   90.00
_cell.angle_beta   90.00
_cell.angle_gamma   90.00
#
_symmetry.space_group_name_H-M   'P 1'
#
loop_
_entity.id
_entity.type
_entity.pdbx_description
1 polymer ?
#
loop_
_entity_poly.entity_id
_entity_poly.type
_entity_poly.pdbx_seq_one_letter_code
_entity_poly.pdbx_strand_id
1 'polypeptide(L)'
;RTIVVEAEKTNIPLSLCGEIAGKPKLALALLGIGLKNLSMNSASVGRVKMMVRSLDIKDFSKYLNLHLDQGSEGINDIISDYMIENKIKTGV
;
A
#
# COMPACT_ATOMS: atom_id res chain seq x y z
N ARG A 1 -0.86 -10.89 2.14
CA ARG A 1 -2.06 -10.75 2.97
C ARG A 1 -2.06 -11.67 4.19
N THR A 2 -1.73 -12.97 4.06
CA THR A 2 -1.75 -13.96 5.16
C THR A 2 -1.06 -13.49 6.44
N ILE A 3 0.21 -13.05 6.37
CA ILE A 3 0.97 -12.60 7.54
C ILE A 3 0.32 -11.37 8.22
N VAL A 4 -0.23 -10.44 7.42
CA VAL A 4 -0.94 -9.26 7.95
C VAL A 4 -2.17 -9.69 8.75
N VAL A 5 -2.98 -10.62 8.20
CA VAL A 5 -4.19 -11.12 8.86
C VAL A 5 -3.85 -11.83 10.18
N GLU A 6 -2.80 -12.65 10.20
CA GLU A 6 -2.38 -13.34 11.43
C GLU A 6 -1.84 -12.37 12.49
N ALA A 7 -1.09 -11.34 12.07
CA ALA A 7 -0.62 -10.30 12.97
C ALA A 7 -1.78 -9.50 13.58
N GLU A 8 -2.81 -9.18 12.79
CA GLU A 8 -4.01 -8.50 13.31
C GLU A 8 -4.80 -9.37 14.29
N LYS A 9 -5.00 -10.67 13.99
CA LYS A 9 -5.68 -11.61 14.90
C LYS A 9 -4.97 -11.78 16.24
N THR A 10 -3.64 -11.76 16.22
CA THR A 10 -2.80 -11.94 17.41
C THR A 10 -2.48 -10.63 18.13
N ASN A 11 -2.92 -9.50 17.58
CA ASN A 11 -2.61 -8.15 18.06
C ASN A 11 -1.09 -7.90 18.18
N ILE A 12 -0.30 -8.52 17.29
CA ILE A 12 1.15 -8.36 17.23
C ILE A 12 1.47 -7.25 16.22
N PRO A 13 2.24 -6.22 16.60
CA PRO A 13 2.68 -5.20 15.66
C PRO A 13 3.50 -5.81 14.52
N LEU A 14 3.09 -5.55 13.28
CA LEU A 14 3.80 -5.96 12.07
C LEU A 14 4.37 -4.73 11.35
N SER A 15 5.65 -4.84 10.97
CA SER A 15 6.39 -3.81 10.24
C SER A 15 7.17 -4.44 9.09
N LEU A 16 7.30 -3.73 7.97
CA LEU A 16 8.18 -4.12 6.87
C LEU A 16 9.28 -3.06 6.66
N CYS A 17 10.52 -3.51 6.59
CA CYS A 17 11.66 -2.71 6.15
C CYS A 17 12.12 -3.13 4.74
N GLY A 18 12.95 -2.29 4.12
CA GLY A 18 13.57 -2.56 2.82
C GLY A 18 13.11 -1.59 1.74
N GLU A 19 13.75 -1.68 0.57
CA GLU A 19 13.57 -0.71 -0.52
C GLU A 19 12.13 -0.64 -1.04
N ILE A 20 11.40 -1.75 -0.98
CA ILE A 20 10.00 -1.85 -1.39
C ILE A 20 9.12 -0.88 -0.60
N ALA A 21 9.35 -0.76 0.72
CA ALA A 21 8.61 0.15 1.59
C ALA A 21 8.82 1.63 1.23
N GLY A 22 9.94 1.97 0.58
CA GLY A 22 10.26 3.33 0.14
C GLY A 22 9.70 3.73 -1.23
N LYS A 23 9.09 2.79 -1.98
CA LYS A 23 8.55 3.04 -3.32
C LYS A 23 7.04 3.32 -3.22
N PRO A 24 6.53 4.53 -3.55
CA PRO A 24 5.13 4.90 -3.30
C PRO A 24 4.09 3.90 -3.81
N LYS A 25 4.23 3.37 -5.03
CA LYS A 25 3.28 2.38 -5.57
C LYS A 25 3.28 1.06 -4.79
N LEU A 26 4.46 0.57 -4.40
CA LEU A 26 4.57 -0.68 -3.64
C LEU A 26 4.19 -0.49 -2.17
N ALA A 27 4.53 0.65 -1.58
CA ALA A 27 4.06 1.06 -0.27
C ALA A 27 2.52 1.13 -0.24
N LEU A 28 1.90 1.70 -1.27
CA LEU A 28 0.45 1.71 -1.43
C LEU A 28 -0.12 0.29 -1.43
N ALA A 29 0.45 -0.63 -2.22
CA ALA A 29 0.04 -2.04 -2.23
C ALA A 29 0.09 -2.70 -0.84
N LEU A 30 1.19 -2.46 -0.10
CA LEU A 30 1.38 -2.98 1.26
C LEU A 30 0.35 -2.41 2.25
N LEU A 31 0.08 -1.11 2.20
CA LEU A 31 -0.95 -0.47 2.99
C LEU A 31 -2.33 -1.03 2.63
N GLY A 32 -2.60 -1.22 1.34
CA GLY A 32 -3.87 -1.72 0.82
C GLY A 32 -4.24 -3.11 1.34
N ILE A 33 -3.24 -4.00 1.52
CA ILE A 33 -3.44 -5.33 2.12
C ILE A 33 -3.48 -5.31 3.67
N GLY A 34 -3.37 -4.14 4.29
CA GLY A 34 -3.52 -3.93 5.74
C GLY A 34 -2.24 -3.74 6.54
N LEU A 35 -1.06 -3.65 5.91
CA LEU A 35 0.18 -3.38 6.65
C LEU A 35 0.19 -1.92 7.13
N LYS A 36 0.44 -1.68 8.42
CA LYS A 36 0.32 -0.34 9.04
C LYS A 36 1.66 0.36 9.26
N ASN A 37 2.74 -0.41 9.41
CA ASN A 37 4.05 0.13 9.72
C ASN A 37 5.05 -0.17 8.59
N LEU A 38 5.64 0.90 8.04
CA LEU A 38 6.65 0.84 7.00
C LEU A 38 7.92 1.53 7.50
N SER A 39 9.07 0.89 7.33
CA SER A 39 10.39 1.45 7.63
C SER A 39 11.19 1.62 6.34
N MET A 40 11.82 2.78 6.17
CA MET A 40 12.54 3.16 4.96
C MET A 40 13.65 4.18 5.26
N ASN A 41 14.52 4.40 4.29
CA ASN A 41 15.51 5.49 4.38
C ASN A 41 14.82 6.87 4.40
N SER A 42 15.47 7.85 5.05
CA SER A 42 14.93 9.21 5.22
C SER A 42 14.59 9.89 3.88
N ALA A 43 15.36 9.61 2.82
CA ALA A 43 15.14 10.17 1.49
C ALA A 43 13.81 9.71 0.84
N SER A 44 13.28 8.55 1.24
CA SER A 44 12.03 8.00 0.71
C SER A 44 10.79 8.45 1.49
N VAL A 45 10.96 8.86 2.76
CA VAL A 45 9.86 9.22 3.66
C VAL A 45 8.98 10.32 3.06
N GLY A 46 9.57 11.34 2.43
CA GLY A 46 8.82 12.45 1.84
C GLY A 46 7.82 12.01 0.77
N ARG A 47 8.28 11.21 -0.21
CA ARG A 47 7.42 10.73 -1.31
C ARG A 47 6.34 9.78 -0.83
N VAL A 48 6.66 8.84 0.06
CA VAL A 48 5.66 7.92 0.61
C VAL A 48 4.64 8.67 1.46
N LYS A 49 5.08 9.61 2.30
CA LYS A 49 4.18 10.44 3.11
C LYS A 49 3.24 11.29 2.25
N MET A 50 3.73 11.84 1.14
CA MET A 50 2.90 12.58 0.18
C MET A 50 1.80 11.69 -0.41
N MET A 51 2.15 10.47 -0.83
CA MET A 51 1.21 9.47 -1.34
C MET A 51 0.15 9.14 -0.31
N VAL A 52 0.56 8.78 0.92
CA VAL A 52 -0.37 8.44 2.01
C VAL A 52 -1.32 9.60 2.32
N ARG A 53 -0.84 10.84 2.28
CA ARG A 53 -1.66 12.04 2.53
C ARG A 53 -2.65 12.39 1.43
N SER A 54 -2.51 11.78 0.25
CA SER A 54 -3.46 11.94 -0.87
C SER A 54 -4.43 10.76 -1.02
N LEU A 55 -4.33 9.76 -0.14
CA LEU A 55 -5.01 8.48 -0.27
C LEU A 55 -6.17 8.35 0.71
N ASP A 56 -7.33 7.92 0.23
CA ASP A 56 -8.30 7.21 1.08
C ASP A 56 -7.91 5.73 1.14
N ILE A 57 -7.32 5.32 2.27
CA ILE A 57 -6.84 3.95 2.42
C ILE A 57 -7.98 2.95 2.53
N LYS A 58 -9.15 3.35 3.07
CA LYS A 58 -10.28 2.43 3.23
C LYS A 58 -10.87 2.10 1.86
N ASP A 59 -11.01 3.11 1.02
CA ASP A 59 -11.47 2.92 -0.36
C ASP A 59 -10.48 2.06 -1.17
N PHE A 60 -9.19 2.41 -1.13
CA PHE A 60 -8.17 1.64 -1.85
C PHE A 60 -8.07 0.19 -1.37
N SER A 61 -8.11 -0.06 -0.06
CA SER A 61 -8.11 -1.43 0.47
C SER A 61 -9.32 -2.22 -0.03
N LYS A 62 -10.51 -1.61 -0.10
CA LYS A 62 -11.69 -2.28 -0.64
C LYS A 62 -11.52 -2.60 -2.13
N TYR A 63 -11.06 -1.63 -2.91
CA TYR A 63 -10.78 -1.78 -4.33
C TYR A 63 -9.75 -2.89 -4.60
N LEU A 64 -8.61 -2.86 -3.91
CA LEU A 64 -7.54 -3.84 -4.09
C LEU A 64 -7.98 -5.26 -3.70
N ASN A 65 -8.68 -5.42 -2.57
CA ASN A 65 -9.12 -6.75 -2.13
C ASN A 65 -10.14 -7.36 -3.09
N LEU A 66 -11.05 -6.57 -3.69
CA LEU A 66 -11.99 -7.05 -4.70
C LEU A 66 -11.26 -7.71 -5.89
N HIS A 67 -10.20 -7.08 -6.38
CA HIS A 67 -9.41 -7.60 -7.50
C HIS A 67 -8.55 -8.81 -7.11
N LEU A 68 -7.96 -8.79 -5.91
CA LEU A 68 -7.20 -9.94 -5.40
C LEU A 68 -8.09 -11.19 -5.23
N ASP A 69 -9.32 -11.02 -4.76
CA ASP A 69 -10.26 -12.12 -4.55
C ASP A 69 -10.82 -12.67 -5.88
N GLN A 70 -10.83 -11.86 -6.95
CA GLN A 70 -11.23 -12.27 -8.31
C GLN A 70 -10.10 -12.95 -9.10
N GLY A 71 -8.88 -13.02 -8.56
CA GLY A 71 -7.73 -13.61 -9.25
C GLY A 71 -7.24 -12.80 -10.45
N SER A 72 -7.44 -11.47 -10.45
CA SER A 72 -7.05 -10.61 -11.56
C SER A 72 -5.57 -10.74 -11.91
N GLU A 73 -5.27 -10.92 -13.19
CA GLU A 73 -3.94 -10.67 -13.74
C GLU A 73 -3.67 -9.15 -13.75
N GLY A 74 -2.39 -8.74 -13.64
CA GLY A 74 -2.04 -7.32 -13.78
C GLY A 74 -2.31 -6.44 -12.55
N ILE A 75 -2.05 -6.94 -11.32
CA ILE A 75 -2.16 -6.13 -10.08
C ILE A 75 -1.40 -4.79 -10.17
N ASN A 76 -0.29 -4.76 -10.89
CA ASN A 76 0.46 -3.52 -11.11
C ASN A 76 -0.32 -2.46 -11.87
N ASP A 77 -1.16 -2.86 -12.82
CA ASP A 77 -1.95 -1.98 -13.67
C ASP A 77 -3.15 -1.46 -12.90
N ILE A 78 -3.88 -2.35 -12.21
CA ILE A 78 -4.97 -2.03 -11.29
C ILE A 78 -4.57 -0.95 -10.25
N ILE A 79 -3.40 -1.08 -9.65
CA ILE A 79 -2.90 -0.07 -8.70
C ILE A 79 -2.57 1.25 -9.43
N SER A 80 -1.99 1.17 -10.63
CA SER A 80 -1.64 2.38 -11.40
C SER A 80 -2.89 3.13 -11.84
N ASP A 81 -3.92 2.42 -12.30
CA ASP A 81 -5.22 2.97 -12.71
C ASP A 81 -5.88 3.68 -11.54
N TYR A 82 -5.97 3.01 -10.38
CA TYR A 82 -6.50 3.63 -9.16
C TYR A 82 -5.73 4.90 -8.79
N MET A 83 -4.39 4.88 -8.90
CA MET A 83 -3.56 6.04 -8.58
C MET A 83 -3.83 7.23 -9.52
N ILE A 84 -4.06 6.97 -10.80
CA ILE A 84 -4.37 7.98 -11.81
C ILE A 84 -5.77 8.55 -11.59
N GLU A 85 -6.78 7.68 -11.47
CA GLU A 85 -8.18 8.06 -11.28
C GLU A 85 -8.38 8.91 -10.03
N ASN A 86 -7.73 8.52 -8.93
CA ASN A 86 -7.83 9.20 -7.63
C ASN A 86 -6.77 10.29 -7.42
N LYS A 87 -5.97 10.61 -8.45
CA LYS A 87 -4.94 11.68 -8.42
C LYS A 87 -3.98 11.54 -7.24
N ILE A 88 -3.56 10.30 -6.96
CA ILE A 88 -2.63 9.97 -5.88
C ILE A 88 -1.26 10.59 -6.16
N LYS A 89 -0.73 11.34 -5.19
CA LYS A 89 0.46 12.17 -5.36
C LYS A 89 1.72 11.41 -4.95
N THR A 90 2.74 11.34 -5.81
CA THR A 90 3.95 10.53 -5.53
C THR A 90 5.26 11.32 -5.44
N GLY A 91 5.22 12.65 -5.48
CA GLY A 91 6.37 13.51 -5.22
C GLY A 91 7.48 13.41 -6.26
N VAL A 92 7.10 13.34 -7.54
CA VAL A 92 7.97 13.62 -8.69
C VAL A 92 7.80 15.09 -9.06
#